data_AF-A0A449HDX9-F1
#
_entry.id   AF-A0A449HDX9-F1
#
_cell.length_a   1.000
_cell.length_b   1.000
_cell.length_c   1.000
_cell.angle_alpha   90.00
_cell.angle_beta   90.00
_cell.angle_gamma   90.00
#
_symmetry.space_group_name_H-M   'P 1'
#
loop_
_entity.id
_entity.type
_entity.pdbx_description
1 polymer ?
#
loop_
_entity_poly.entity_id
_entity_poly.type
_entity_poly.pdbx_seq_one_letter_code
_entity_poly.pdbx_strand_id
1 'polypeptide(L)'
;MLDSSGFEDTLRPEEGSTGSARVGICDPTTADSLAGDRRISRPNRALLGALDRAMYTRPFVVIDADNHGEPVDSLEAARAALTDATAASAAGRLADGLVAADIDADDPVIGDAVAEALIAWCHRHQLPYLLRDSGRPGGRHVVAVLQDQARATQWAALCRQLAASYGVVVDDRTGAVLRLLTAPHRRGLPSPVLACTITPAIVMDLAARTTGRRGRRRAQPAPGTGSRSETEYGASCAMARAGFDTETAWQEIARRDGKSAERGRDWWVRHMWVSAVTVAAAEDGLDTNTAWQRVRSLCPCIARRWWTPLWTRARAEAAQDRPRRRQLATEPAHDQAQAQATARIDTLRAAFATATEALTGVDPRRRRSVAAALYALSAAIVTRGGSMSTRDLSIRARLDLATVRRALATAVEHGLIVRVHEYAGGADDCHAYAPGPAVTIQAETPAPQSSSLTRGTPRPHGTACPHRLRRAYQRDRMIWRLRNDVLASLVPGERLATSQHPAAKLLRSLWAQRKWWTALTDQQREQRRTARRAVLAGLHRSDQRRWFAWLNRRQTITAAADALTTTPGRALPPDAARAVLAAPLTVHRGLRDPLWREGGTPAAPPAAAAADQLVLAAA
;
A
#
# COMPACT_ATOMS: atom_id res chain seq x y z
N MET A 1 8.82 -44.45 13.25
CA MET A 1 8.30 -44.44 14.62
C MET A 1 8.78 -43.16 15.28
N LEU A 2 7.87 -42.21 15.47
CA LEU A 2 7.78 -41.27 16.59
C LEU A 2 6.51 -40.45 16.36
N ASP A 3 5.86 -40.18 17.49
CA ASP A 3 4.43 -40.15 17.69
C ASP A 3 3.72 -38.89 17.20
N SER A 4 2.43 -39.06 16.92
CA SER A 4 1.51 -38.01 16.53
C SER A 4 0.31 -37.97 17.48
N SER A 5 0.30 -37.01 18.39
CA SER A 5 -0.85 -36.57 19.22
C SER A 5 -0.39 -35.29 19.95
N GLY A 6 -1.20 -34.30 20.29
CA GLY A 6 -2.60 -33.98 20.09
C GLY A 6 -2.76 -32.47 20.36
N PHE A 7 -3.70 -31.82 19.69
CA PHE A 7 -4.11 -30.46 20.01
C PHE A 7 -5.60 -30.57 20.37
N GLU A 8 -5.89 -30.81 21.64
CA GLU A 8 -7.25 -30.87 22.16
C GLU A 8 -7.67 -29.54 22.78
N ASP A 9 -8.90 -29.16 22.44
CA ASP A 9 -9.74 -28.16 23.07
C ASP A 9 -9.93 -28.48 24.56
N THR A 10 -9.64 -27.53 25.45
CA THR A 10 -10.29 -27.46 26.77
C THR A 10 -10.54 -26.01 27.18
N LEU A 11 -11.80 -25.60 27.11
CA LEU A 11 -12.36 -24.52 27.92
C LEU A 11 -13.70 -24.98 28.46
N ARG A 12 -13.75 -25.27 29.76
CA ARG A 12 -14.96 -25.20 30.58
C ARG A 12 -14.67 -24.29 31.79
N PRO A 13 -15.68 -23.58 32.31
CA PRO A 13 -15.51 -22.60 33.38
C PRO A 13 -15.61 -23.28 34.74
N GLU A 14 -14.88 -22.77 35.72
CA GLU A 14 -15.17 -23.03 37.14
C GLU A 14 -15.51 -21.74 37.87
N GLU A 15 -16.54 -21.85 38.69
CA GLU A 15 -17.11 -20.86 39.57
C GLU A 15 -16.26 -20.68 40.84
N GLY A 16 -16.17 -19.43 41.31
CA GLY A 16 -16.19 -18.99 42.71
C GLY A 16 -15.31 -19.64 43.78
N SER A 17 -14.49 -18.83 44.46
CA SER A 17 -14.85 -18.32 45.81
C SER A 17 -13.65 -17.72 46.58
N THR A 18 -13.88 -16.51 47.10
CA THR A 18 -13.41 -15.90 48.37
C THR A 18 -11.92 -15.85 48.75
N GLY A 19 -11.43 -14.63 48.95
CA GLY A 19 -10.20 -14.35 49.71
C GLY A 19 -9.96 -12.86 49.92
N SER A 20 -10.58 -12.30 50.96
CA SER A 20 -10.47 -10.91 51.43
C SER A 20 -9.07 -10.55 51.93
N ALA A 21 -8.57 -9.37 51.56
CA ALA A 21 -7.67 -8.57 52.39
C ALA A 21 -7.92 -7.07 52.17
N ARG A 22 -8.57 -6.43 53.15
CA ARG A 22 -8.67 -4.98 53.35
C ARG A 22 -7.34 -4.43 53.84
N VAL A 23 -6.86 -3.32 53.28
CA VAL A 23 -6.31 -2.10 53.93
C VAL A 23 -6.24 -1.07 52.79
N GLY A 24 -7.02 0.00 52.73
CA GLY A 24 -6.89 1.21 53.54
C GLY A 24 -7.46 2.36 52.71
N ILE A 25 -8.64 2.83 53.12
CA ILE A 25 -9.33 3.98 52.53
C ILE A 25 -8.58 5.24 52.99
N CYS A 26 -8.19 6.10 52.05
CA CYS A 26 -7.92 7.50 52.30
C CYS A 26 -8.84 8.31 51.39
N ASP A 27 -9.70 9.09 52.03
CA ASP A 27 -10.72 9.95 51.44
C ASP A 27 -10.12 11.01 50.49
N PRO A 28 -10.81 11.35 49.39
CA PRO A 28 -10.45 12.45 48.52
C PRO A 28 -11.18 13.71 48.97
N THR A 29 -10.52 14.56 49.75
CA THR A 29 -10.95 15.95 49.90
C THR A 29 -9.75 16.87 49.70
N THR A 30 -10.00 18.01 49.07
CA THR A 30 -9.04 19.09 48.75
C THR A 30 -8.04 18.86 47.61
N ALA A 31 -8.56 18.79 46.37
CA ALA A 31 -7.86 19.32 45.20
C ALA A 31 -8.85 19.88 44.15
N ASP A 32 -9.98 20.44 44.60
CA ASP A 32 -10.85 21.30 43.80
C ASP A 32 -10.38 22.76 43.99
N SER A 33 -9.62 23.32 43.04
CA SER A 33 -9.61 24.78 42.81
C SER A 33 -8.94 25.27 41.52
N LEU A 34 -8.70 24.45 40.48
CA LEU A 34 -8.20 24.97 39.20
C LEU A 34 -8.78 24.35 37.90
N ALA A 35 -9.74 23.43 37.98
CA ALA A 35 -10.44 22.93 36.80
C ALA A 35 -11.77 23.68 36.59
N GLY A 36 -11.71 24.81 35.90
CA GLY A 36 -12.89 25.51 35.41
C GLY A 36 -13.72 24.60 34.52
N ASP A 37 -14.85 24.13 35.06
CA ASP A 37 -15.83 23.26 34.45
C ASP A 37 -16.43 23.88 33.17
N ARG A 38 -15.82 23.60 32.03
CA ARG A 38 -16.49 23.64 30.72
C ARG A 38 -16.64 22.22 30.23
N ARG A 39 -17.72 21.54 30.62
CA ARG A 39 -18.15 20.30 29.97
C ARG A 39 -18.35 20.57 28.48
N ILE A 40 -17.34 20.23 27.66
CA ILE A 40 -17.43 20.29 26.21
C ILE A 40 -18.45 19.22 25.80
N SER A 41 -19.68 19.66 25.54
CA SER A 41 -20.74 18.79 25.03
C SER A 41 -20.29 18.23 23.67
N ARG A 42 -20.42 16.91 23.48
CA ARG A 42 -20.10 16.28 22.19
C ARG A 42 -20.89 16.99 21.08
N PRO A 43 -20.25 17.49 20.02
CA PRO A 43 -20.94 18.24 18.98
C PRO A 43 -21.98 17.36 18.29
N ASN A 44 -23.24 17.82 18.24
CA ASN A 44 -24.32 17.13 17.53
C ASN A 44 -24.01 17.09 16.01
N ARG A 45 -24.50 16.07 15.29
CA ARG A 45 -24.32 15.82 13.85
C ARG A 45 -24.63 17.04 12.98
N ALA A 46 -25.60 17.87 13.36
CA ALA A 46 -25.92 19.12 12.67
C ALA A 46 -24.76 20.14 12.72
N LEU A 47 -24.10 20.28 13.88
CA LEU A 47 -22.95 21.15 14.07
C LEU A 47 -21.73 20.63 13.28
N LEU A 48 -21.46 19.33 13.32
CA LEU A 48 -20.39 18.73 12.49
C LEU A 48 -20.66 18.94 11.00
N GLY A 49 -21.93 18.83 10.58
CA GLY A 49 -22.34 19.10 9.22
C GLY A 49 -22.09 20.55 8.78
N ALA A 50 -22.30 21.52 9.69
CA ALA A 50 -22.02 22.93 9.46
C ALA A 50 -20.51 23.25 9.48
N LEU A 51 -19.76 22.64 10.40
CA LEU A 51 -18.30 22.76 10.45
C LEU A 51 -17.66 22.21 9.18
N ASP A 52 -18.12 21.07 8.67
CA ASP A 52 -17.62 20.53 7.41
C ASP A 52 -17.78 21.50 6.23
N ARG A 53 -18.94 22.18 6.15
CA ARG A 53 -19.18 23.19 5.10
C ARG A 53 -18.24 24.39 5.21
N ALA A 54 -17.89 24.78 6.43
CA ALA A 54 -17.00 25.91 6.67
C ALA A 54 -15.52 25.54 6.51
N MET A 55 -15.13 24.35 6.98
CA MET A 55 -13.73 23.93 7.10
C MET A 55 -13.17 23.26 5.85
N TYR A 56 -14.00 22.69 4.98
CA TYR A 56 -13.54 21.96 3.81
C TYR A 56 -13.99 22.61 2.51
N THR A 57 -13.08 22.62 1.55
CA THR A 57 -13.21 23.16 0.20
C THR A 57 -12.78 22.09 -0.81
N ARG A 58 -12.96 22.38 -2.10
CA ARG A 58 -12.48 21.50 -3.17
C ARG A 58 -10.94 21.37 -3.16
N PRO A 59 -10.38 20.23 -3.60
CA PRO A 59 -11.08 19.03 -4.06
C PRO A 59 -11.71 18.22 -2.92
N PHE A 60 -12.85 17.59 -3.22
CA PHE A 60 -13.45 16.54 -2.39
C PHE A 60 -13.11 15.17 -2.97
N VAL A 61 -12.92 14.18 -2.11
CA VAL A 61 -12.52 12.82 -2.48
C VAL A 61 -13.37 11.82 -1.69
N VAL A 62 -14.00 10.89 -2.38
CA VAL A 62 -14.62 9.70 -1.77
C VAL A 62 -13.60 8.58 -1.72
N ILE A 63 -13.59 7.81 -0.63
CA ILE A 63 -12.57 6.80 -0.35
C ILE A 63 -13.28 5.47 -0.13
N ASP A 64 -12.89 4.45 -0.88
CA ASP A 64 -13.39 3.09 -0.68
C ASP A 64 -12.71 2.38 0.51
N ALA A 65 -13.13 1.14 0.79
CA ALA A 65 -12.58 0.35 1.90
C ALA A 65 -11.08 0.03 1.72
N ASP A 66 -10.62 -0.04 0.46
CA ASP A 66 -9.24 -0.35 0.05
C ASP A 66 -8.32 0.89 -0.01
N ASN A 67 -8.85 2.06 0.38
CA ASN A 67 -8.15 3.34 0.38
C ASN A 67 -7.86 3.90 -1.03
N HIS A 68 -8.66 3.53 -2.03
CA HIS A 68 -8.69 4.20 -3.31
C HIS A 68 -9.55 5.45 -3.21
N GLY A 69 -8.96 6.59 -3.56
CA GLY A 69 -9.64 7.89 -3.55
C GLY A 69 -10.10 8.28 -4.96
N GLU A 70 -11.38 8.60 -5.10
CA GLU A 70 -11.95 9.16 -6.32
C GLU A 70 -12.45 10.59 -6.07
N PRO A 71 -12.08 11.56 -6.91
CA PRO A 71 -12.52 12.94 -6.75
C PRO A 71 -14.03 13.06 -7.03
N VAL A 72 -14.70 13.92 -6.26
CA VAL A 72 -16.11 14.30 -6.49
C VAL A 72 -16.25 15.82 -6.50
N ASP A 73 -17.28 16.30 -7.18
CA ASP A 73 -17.42 17.72 -7.51
C ASP A 73 -17.89 18.58 -6.34
N SER A 74 -18.48 18.01 -5.30
CA SER A 74 -19.02 18.77 -4.17
C SER A 74 -19.00 18.01 -2.85
N LEU A 75 -19.17 18.76 -1.75
CA LEU A 75 -19.34 18.18 -0.41
C LEU A 75 -20.64 17.36 -0.34
N GLU A 76 -21.69 17.83 -1.02
CA GLU A 76 -22.98 17.15 -1.12
C GLU A 76 -22.83 15.80 -1.82
N ALA A 77 -22.08 15.74 -2.93
CA ALA A 77 -21.79 14.49 -3.63
C ALA A 77 -20.98 13.53 -2.75
N ALA A 78 -19.98 14.04 -2.01
CA ALA A 78 -19.21 13.24 -1.07
C ALA A 78 -20.08 12.65 0.06
N ARG A 79 -21.05 13.42 0.57
CA ARG A 79 -21.99 12.97 1.60
C ARG A 79 -23.05 12.01 1.08
N ALA A 80 -23.54 12.22 -0.14
CA ALA A 80 -24.44 11.29 -0.79
C ALA A 80 -23.77 9.92 -0.94
N ALA A 81 -22.52 9.89 -1.43
CA ALA A 81 -21.77 8.64 -1.56
C ALA A 81 -21.58 7.88 -0.23
N LEU A 82 -21.39 8.60 0.89
CA LEU A 82 -21.36 7.99 2.22
C LEU A 82 -22.72 7.45 2.66
N THR A 83 -23.80 8.16 2.35
CA THR A 83 -25.17 7.79 2.74
C THR A 83 -25.65 6.57 1.95
N ASP A 84 -25.31 6.53 0.67
CA ASP A 84 -25.66 5.45 -0.26
C ASP A 84 -24.74 4.23 -0.12
N ALA A 85 -23.76 4.27 0.80
CA ALA A 85 -22.75 3.24 1.02
C ALA A 85 -21.91 2.89 -0.23
N THR A 86 -21.83 3.80 -1.21
CA THR A 86 -20.96 3.67 -2.38
C THR A 86 -19.51 4.07 -2.08
N ALA A 87 -19.29 4.78 -0.96
CA ALA A 87 -17.97 5.08 -0.43
C ALA A 87 -17.88 4.71 1.06
N ALA A 88 -16.71 4.25 1.50
CA ALA A 88 -16.47 3.89 2.90
C ALA A 88 -16.05 5.10 3.77
N SER A 89 -15.54 6.16 3.16
CA SER A 89 -15.12 7.41 3.81
C SER A 89 -15.12 8.55 2.80
N ALA A 90 -15.03 9.80 3.26
CA ALA A 90 -14.84 10.96 2.39
C ALA A 90 -13.92 12.01 3.03
N ALA A 91 -13.27 12.80 2.19
CA ALA A 91 -12.30 13.81 2.58
C ALA A 91 -12.45 15.08 1.73
N GLY A 92 -11.99 16.21 2.25
CA GLY A 92 -11.97 17.49 1.55
C GLY A 92 -10.68 18.24 1.84
N ARG A 93 -10.33 19.19 0.98
CA ARG A 93 -9.20 20.09 1.23
C ARG A 93 -9.57 21.07 2.35
N LEU A 94 -8.71 21.28 3.34
CA LEU A 94 -8.96 22.30 4.36
C LEU A 94 -9.02 23.71 3.75
N ALA A 95 -9.94 24.53 4.26
CA ALA A 95 -10.09 25.93 3.89
C ALA A 95 -8.82 26.73 4.20
N ASP A 96 -8.58 27.79 3.42
CA ASP A 96 -7.42 28.66 3.64
C ASP A 96 -7.49 29.31 5.02
N GLY A 97 -6.32 29.42 5.68
CA GLY A 97 -6.21 29.90 7.06
C GLY A 97 -6.42 28.82 8.13
N LEU A 98 -6.77 27.58 7.74
CA LEU A 98 -6.71 26.42 8.62
C LEU A 98 -5.38 25.69 8.49
N VAL A 99 -4.85 25.26 9.63
CA VAL A 99 -3.73 24.30 9.70
C VAL A 99 -4.20 23.01 10.34
N ALA A 100 -3.58 21.90 9.98
CA ALA A 100 -3.91 20.62 10.59
C ALA A 100 -2.70 19.72 10.73
N ALA A 101 -2.78 18.80 11.69
CA ALA A 101 -1.86 17.71 11.90
C ALA A 101 -2.63 16.39 11.87
N ASP A 102 -2.09 15.41 11.15
CA ASP A 102 -2.54 14.03 11.11
C ASP A 102 -1.49 13.18 11.81
N ILE A 103 -1.83 12.72 13.02
CA ILE A 103 -0.96 11.96 13.91
C ILE A 103 -1.26 10.47 13.70
N ASP A 104 -0.23 9.71 13.32
CA ASP A 104 -0.29 8.24 13.23
C ASP A 104 0.70 7.68 14.27
N ALA A 105 0.16 7.33 15.44
CA ALA A 105 0.88 6.70 16.54
C ALA A 105 0.23 5.34 16.82
N ASP A 106 1.05 4.31 17.04
CA ASP A 106 0.55 2.97 17.38
C ASP A 106 0.06 2.90 18.84
N ASP A 107 0.62 3.73 19.72
CA ASP A 107 0.24 3.85 21.14
C ASP A 107 -0.74 5.02 21.35
N PRO A 108 -1.96 4.75 21.88
CA PRO A 108 -2.91 5.77 22.32
C PRO A 108 -2.31 6.89 23.17
N VAL A 109 -1.45 6.54 24.14
CA VAL A 109 -0.87 7.49 25.10
C VAL A 109 0.07 8.46 24.39
N ILE A 110 0.87 7.97 23.45
CA ILE A 110 1.78 8.81 22.66
C ILE A 110 0.98 9.72 21.71
N GLY A 111 -0.04 9.16 21.06
CA GLY A 111 -0.95 9.94 20.20
C GLY A 111 -1.64 11.08 20.96
N ASP A 112 -2.10 10.80 22.18
CA ASP A 112 -2.70 11.80 23.07
C ASP A 112 -1.67 12.84 23.52
N ALA A 113 -0.47 12.43 23.92
CA ALA A 113 0.59 13.36 24.33
C ALA A 113 0.99 14.33 23.21
N VAL A 114 1.10 13.84 21.96
CA VAL A 114 1.39 14.69 20.79
C VAL A 114 0.23 15.64 20.50
N ALA A 115 -1.01 15.14 20.56
CA ALA A 115 -2.19 15.96 20.37
C ALA A 115 -2.30 17.06 21.45
N GLU A 116 -2.03 16.74 22.71
CA GLU A 116 -1.97 17.69 23.82
C GLU A 116 -0.88 18.74 23.62
N ALA A 117 0.30 18.36 23.13
CA ALA A 117 1.37 19.33 22.83
C ALA A 117 0.96 20.34 21.75
N LEU A 118 0.26 19.88 20.69
CA LEU A 118 -0.29 20.76 19.66
C LEU A 118 -1.41 21.65 20.23
N ILE A 119 -2.27 21.12 21.09
CA ILE A 119 -3.34 21.88 21.74
C ILE A 119 -2.77 22.91 22.73
N ALA A 120 -1.73 22.58 23.48
CA ALA A 120 -1.03 23.49 24.37
C ALA A 120 -0.40 24.65 23.59
N TRP A 121 0.13 24.38 22.39
CA TRP A 121 0.58 25.43 21.48
C TRP A 121 -0.60 26.31 21.03
N CYS A 122 -1.74 25.73 20.64
CA CYS A 122 -2.93 26.50 20.30
C CYS A 122 -3.39 27.39 21.47
N HIS A 123 -3.41 26.87 22.69
CA HIS A 123 -3.75 27.64 23.90
C HIS A 123 -2.79 28.81 24.13
N ARG A 124 -1.48 28.57 24.04
CA ARG A 124 -0.45 29.62 24.21
C ARG A 124 -0.62 30.76 23.20
N HIS A 125 -1.08 30.44 22.01
CA HIS A 125 -1.31 31.40 20.93
C HIS A 125 -2.77 31.89 20.83
N GLN A 126 -3.63 31.48 21.77
CA GLN A 126 -5.07 31.80 21.83
C GLN A 126 -5.81 31.45 20.53
N LEU A 127 -5.50 30.29 19.95
CA LEU A 127 -6.04 29.83 18.69
C LEU A 127 -7.22 28.87 18.89
N PRO A 128 -8.34 29.05 18.19
CA PRO A 128 -9.39 28.05 18.11
C PRO A 128 -8.87 26.76 17.47
N TYR A 129 -9.25 25.61 18.04
CA TYR A 129 -8.80 24.29 17.60
C TYR A 129 -9.91 23.23 17.67
N LEU A 130 -9.67 22.12 16.97
CA LEU A 130 -10.48 20.92 16.99
C LEU A 130 -9.53 19.71 17.12
N LEU A 131 -9.84 18.83 18.06
CA LEU A 131 -9.23 17.52 18.21
C LEU A 131 -10.27 16.44 17.89
N ARG A 132 -9.88 15.46 17.10
CA ARG A 132 -10.68 14.27 16.83
C ARG A 132 -9.81 13.03 16.77
N ASP A 133 -10.45 11.90 17.00
CA ASP A 133 -9.87 10.61 16.64
C ASP A 133 -9.77 10.48 15.11
N SER A 134 -8.69 9.86 14.66
CA SER A 134 -8.57 9.40 13.26
C SER A 134 -9.26 8.03 13.08
N GLY A 135 -9.65 7.37 14.16
CA GLY A 135 -10.29 6.06 14.19
C GLY A 135 -9.33 4.87 14.22
N ARG A 136 -8.02 5.11 14.24
CA ARG A 136 -7.04 4.10 14.69
C ARG A 136 -6.69 4.36 16.15
N PRO A 137 -6.34 3.33 16.94
CA PRO A 137 -5.69 3.53 18.23
C PRO A 137 -4.48 4.46 18.07
N GLY A 138 -4.33 5.48 18.93
CA GLY A 138 -3.27 6.50 18.85
C GLY A 138 -3.37 7.51 17.71
N GLY A 139 -4.24 7.28 16.74
CA GLY A 139 -4.44 8.20 15.63
C GLY A 139 -5.28 9.42 16.01
N ARG A 140 -4.79 10.63 15.73
CA ARG A 140 -5.46 11.90 16.05
C ARG A 140 -5.41 12.85 14.87
N HIS A 141 -6.45 13.67 14.68
CA HIS A 141 -6.31 14.89 13.89
C HIS A 141 -6.49 16.11 14.79
N VAL A 142 -5.56 17.05 14.67
CA VAL A 142 -5.67 18.39 15.29
C VAL A 142 -5.83 19.40 14.17
N VAL A 143 -6.85 20.24 14.22
CA VAL A 143 -7.06 21.35 13.27
C VAL A 143 -7.08 22.64 14.07
N ALA A 144 -6.41 23.69 13.59
CA ALA A 144 -6.41 25.01 14.23
C ALA A 144 -6.68 26.12 13.21
N VAL A 145 -7.27 27.21 13.71
CA VAL A 145 -7.55 28.42 12.93
C VAL A 145 -6.39 29.39 13.10
N LEU A 146 -5.70 29.76 12.01
CA LEU A 146 -4.64 30.76 12.03
C LEU A 146 -5.14 32.11 11.54
N GLN A 147 -4.76 33.17 12.25
CA GLN A 147 -5.03 34.55 11.85
C GLN A 147 -3.88 35.18 11.04
N ASP A 148 -2.71 34.53 11.02
CA ASP A 148 -1.49 35.03 10.38
C ASP A 148 -0.65 33.86 9.81
N GLN A 149 -0.03 34.12 8.65
CA GLN A 149 0.82 33.19 7.91
C GLN A 149 2.12 32.86 8.64
N ALA A 150 2.68 33.77 9.45
CA ALA A 150 3.92 33.50 10.20
C ALA A 150 3.74 32.30 11.15
N ARG A 151 2.53 32.12 11.69
CA ARG A 151 2.18 30.99 12.56
C ARG A 151 2.05 29.66 11.81
N ALA A 152 1.80 29.67 10.50
CA ALA A 152 1.74 28.45 9.70
C ALA A 152 3.13 27.79 9.61
N THR A 153 4.19 28.59 9.48
CA THR A 153 5.57 28.09 9.49
C THR A 153 5.95 27.52 10.85
N GLN A 154 5.51 28.16 11.94
CA GLN A 154 5.70 27.66 13.31
C GLN A 154 4.96 26.34 13.55
N TRP A 155 3.71 26.22 13.06
CA TRP A 155 2.95 24.97 13.11
C TRP A 155 3.68 23.83 12.42
N ALA A 156 4.12 24.03 11.17
CA ALA A 156 4.86 23.01 10.43
C ALA A 156 6.17 22.59 11.12
N ALA A 157 6.87 23.55 11.75
CA ALA A 157 8.07 23.27 12.54
C ALA A 157 7.76 22.47 13.80
N LEU A 158 6.68 22.81 14.51
CA LEU A 158 6.21 22.08 15.67
C LEU A 158 5.83 20.64 15.32
N CYS A 159 5.11 20.39 14.22
CA CYS A 159 4.79 19.03 13.78
C CYS A 159 6.06 18.19 13.57
N ARG A 160 7.08 18.75 12.90
CA ARG A 160 8.38 18.06 12.70
C ARG A 160 9.10 17.79 14.01
N GLN A 161 9.10 18.76 14.92
CA GLN A 161 9.73 18.61 16.24
C GLN A 161 9.04 17.50 17.05
N LEU A 162 7.70 17.51 17.11
CA LEU A 162 6.93 16.50 17.84
C LEU A 162 7.10 15.11 17.23
N ALA A 163 7.11 15.00 15.89
CA ALA A 163 7.41 13.74 15.21
C ALA A 163 8.78 13.18 15.64
N ALA A 164 9.81 14.03 15.70
CA ALA A 164 11.14 13.64 16.13
C ALA A 164 11.22 13.30 17.62
N SER A 165 10.61 14.11 18.50
CA SER A 165 10.67 13.94 19.96
C SER A 165 9.91 12.71 20.45
N TYR A 166 8.76 12.40 19.83
CA TYR A 166 7.92 11.28 20.24
C TYR A 166 8.12 10.02 19.38
N GLY A 167 8.92 10.10 18.31
CA GLY A 167 9.21 8.96 17.44
C GLY A 167 8.00 8.45 16.66
N VAL A 168 7.04 9.33 16.34
CA VAL A 168 5.79 9.01 15.63
C VAL A 168 5.60 9.88 14.39
N VAL A 169 4.64 9.54 13.54
CA VAL A 169 4.32 10.35 12.36
C VAL A 169 3.37 11.48 12.77
N VAL A 170 3.76 12.72 12.47
CA VAL A 170 2.93 13.92 12.63
C VAL A 170 2.97 14.69 11.32
N ASP A 171 2.02 14.38 10.43
CA ASP A 171 1.93 14.97 9.10
C ASP A 171 1.22 16.34 9.17
N ASP A 172 1.90 17.40 8.74
CA ASP A 172 1.24 18.69 8.51
C ASP A 172 0.33 18.59 7.26
N ARG A 173 -0.97 18.73 7.48
CA ARG A 173 -2.03 18.66 6.46
C ARG A 173 -2.57 20.04 6.07
N THR A 174 -1.85 21.12 6.40
CA THR A 174 -2.21 22.48 6.02
C THR A 174 -2.43 22.60 4.50
N GLY A 175 -3.63 23.00 4.10
CA GLY A 175 -4.03 23.13 2.68
C GLY A 175 -4.11 21.81 1.91
N ALA A 176 -4.00 20.66 2.59
CA ALA A 176 -4.13 19.33 2.02
C ALA A 176 -5.54 18.74 2.28
N VAL A 177 -5.79 17.57 1.70
CA VAL A 177 -7.03 16.82 1.89
C VAL A 177 -6.98 16.11 3.25
N LEU A 178 -8.00 16.35 4.07
CA LEU A 178 -8.22 15.68 5.35
C LEU A 178 -9.65 15.13 5.38
N ARG A 179 -9.85 14.03 6.08
CA ARG A 179 -11.16 13.37 6.19
C ARG A 179 -12.21 14.33 6.75
N LEU A 180 -13.43 14.32 6.22
CA LEU A 180 -14.53 15.13 6.76
C LEU A 180 -14.80 14.75 8.23
N LEU A 181 -15.36 15.68 9.01
CA LEU A 181 -15.74 15.45 10.40
C LEU A 181 -16.94 14.50 10.50
N THR A 182 -17.88 14.55 9.55
CA THR A 182 -19.02 13.63 9.53
C THR A 182 -18.71 12.29 8.86
N ALA A 183 -17.52 12.14 8.25
CA ALA A 183 -17.17 10.90 7.54
C ALA A 183 -16.56 9.86 8.50
N PRO A 184 -17.01 8.59 8.43
CA PRO A 184 -16.42 7.51 9.21
C PRO A 184 -14.99 7.21 8.74
N HIS A 185 -14.22 6.47 9.53
CA HIS A 185 -13.01 5.83 9.01
C HIS A 185 -13.38 4.77 7.97
N ARG A 186 -12.58 4.62 6.91
CA ARG A 186 -12.84 3.64 5.81
C ARG A 186 -12.99 2.18 6.25
N ARG A 187 -12.56 1.84 7.47
CA ARG A 187 -12.74 0.52 8.10
C ARG A 187 -13.95 0.45 9.06
N GLY A 188 -14.85 1.43 9.02
CA GLY A 188 -15.99 1.53 9.94
C GLY A 188 -15.61 1.87 11.40
N LEU A 189 -14.38 2.31 11.65
CA LEU A 189 -13.93 2.63 13.01
C LEU A 189 -14.46 4.01 13.45
N PRO A 190 -14.87 4.17 14.72
CA PRO A 190 -15.37 5.43 15.24
C PRO A 190 -14.28 6.51 15.12
N SER A 191 -14.65 7.73 14.78
CA SER A 191 -13.71 8.87 14.68
C SER A 191 -14.32 10.12 15.33
N PRO A 192 -14.70 10.05 16.62
CA PRO A 192 -15.39 11.16 17.29
C PRO A 192 -14.51 12.41 17.39
N VAL A 193 -15.17 13.57 17.40
CA VAL A 193 -14.54 14.82 17.83
C VAL A 193 -14.45 14.79 19.35
N LEU A 194 -13.24 14.93 19.87
CA LEU A 194 -12.92 14.84 21.30
C LEU A 194 -12.99 16.22 21.96
N ALA A 195 -12.49 17.25 21.28
CA ALA A 195 -12.57 18.64 21.72
C ALA A 195 -12.77 19.56 20.52
N CYS A 196 -13.56 20.63 20.67
CA CYS A 196 -13.80 21.59 19.60
C CYS A 196 -14.08 22.97 20.18
N THR A 197 -13.20 23.92 19.90
CA THR A 197 -13.40 25.35 20.18
C THR A 197 -13.65 26.15 18.89
N ILE A 198 -13.51 25.51 17.72
CA ILE A 198 -13.85 26.08 16.42
C ILE A 198 -15.37 26.15 16.25
N THR A 199 -15.86 27.27 15.71
CA THR A 199 -17.26 27.42 15.27
C THR A 199 -17.29 27.71 13.76
N PRO A 200 -18.39 27.38 13.05
CA PRO A 200 -18.51 27.72 11.62
C PRO A 200 -18.32 29.22 11.35
N ALA A 201 -18.80 30.09 12.23
CA ALA A 201 -18.68 31.54 12.12
C ALA A 201 -17.20 32.00 12.14
N ILE A 202 -16.38 31.44 13.03
CA ILE A 202 -14.94 31.75 13.11
C ILE A 202 -14.25 31.42 11.78
N VAL A 203 -14.56 30.28 11.18
CA VAL A 203 -13.93 29.83 9.92
C VAL A 203 -14.40 30.69 8.75
N MET A 204 -15.69 31.05 8.72
CA MET A 204 -16.25 31.92 7.67
C MET A 204 -15.69 33.34 7.73
N ASP A 205 -15.55 33.92 8.93
CA ASP A 205 -14.93 35.24 9.11
C ASP A 205 -13.46 35.25 8.61
N LEU A 206 -12.72 34.18 8.89
CA LEU A 206 -11.35 34.03 8.38
C LEU A 206 -11.29 33.99 6.85
N ALA A 207 -12.18 33.22 6.22
CA ALA A 207 -12.26 33.10 4.76
C ALA A 207 -12.62 34.46 4.11
N ALA A 208 -13.49 35.24 4.74
CA ALA A 208 -13.82 36.60 4.29
C ALA A 208 -12.59 37.54 4.36
N ARG A 209 -11.75 37.41 5.39
CA ARG A 209 -10.53 38.24 5.53
C ARG A 209 -9.42 37.86 4.56
N THR A 210 -9.26 36.58 4.24
CA THR A 210 -8.24 36.10 3.31
C THR A 210 -8.58 36.38 1.84
N THR A 211 -9.86 36.57 1.50
CA THR A 211 -10.29 36.88 0.13
C THR A 211 -10.04 38.33 -0.31
N GLY A 212 -9.86 39.28 0.63
CA GLY A 212 -9.70 40.71 0.36
C GLY A 212 -8.27 41.23 0.08
N ARG A 213 -7.21 40.45 0.30
CA ARG A 213 -5.81 40.86 0.09
C ARG A 213 -5.11 39.94 -0.91
N ARG A 214 -5.31 40.15 -2.21
CA ARG A 214 -4.60 39.39 -3.26
C ARG A 214 -3.52 40.20 -3.99
N GLY A 215 -2.44 40.50 -3.27
CA GLY A 215 -1.11 40.48 -3.86
C GLY A 215 -0.66 39.02 -3.93
N ARG A 216 -0.98 38.33 -5.03
CA ARG A 216 -0.84 36.86 -5.18
C ARG A 216 0.65 36.46 -5.31
N ARG A 217 1.39 36.48 -4.21
CA ARG A 217 2.78 36.01 -4.16
C ARG A 217 2.79 34.50 -3.85
N ARG A 218 3.23 33.73 -4.83
CA ARG A 218 3.30 32.26 -4.85
C ARG A 218 4.17 31.74 -3.70
N ALA A 219 3.57 30.95 -2.81
CA ALA A 219 4.34 30.02 -1.98
C ALA A 219 4.95 28.95 -2.89
N GLN A 220 6.28 28.85 -2.91
CA GLN A 220 6.96 27.69 -3.47
C GLN A 220 6.64 26.48 -2.57
N PRO A 221 6.28 25.31 -3.14
CA PRO A 221 6.12 24.11 -2.35
C PRO A 221 7.49 23.65 -1.83
N ALA A 222 7.54 23.31 -0.55
CA ALA A 222 8.70 22.65 0.05
C ALA A 222 9.02 21.35 -0.73
N PRO A 223 10.30 21.06 -1.01
CA PRO A 223 10.69 19.84 -1.69
C PRO A 223 10.47 18.64 -0.73
N GLY A 224 9.55 17.73 -1.05
CA GLY A 224 9.52 16.40 -0.41
C GLY A 224 8.17 15.74 -0.09
N THR A 225 7.03 16.41 -0.22
CA THR A 225 5.75 15.92 0.36
C THR A 225 4.79 15.18 -0.60
N GLY A 226 5.20 14.84 -1.82
CA GLY A 226 4.36 14.12 -2.78
C GLY A 226 4.58 12.61 -2.75
N SER A 227 3.52 11.81 -2.91
CA SER A 227 3.64 10.35 -3.07
C SER A 227 4.56 9.97 -4.24
N ARG A 228 5.18 8.79 -4.17
CA ARG A 228 6.11 8.28 -5.22
C ARG A 228 5.51 8.41 -6.63
N SER A 229 4.23 8.08 -6.79
CA SER A 229 3.50 8.19 -8.06
C SER A 229 3.21 9.64 -8.48
N GLU A 230 2.92 10.54 -7.55
CA GLU A 230 2.72 11.96 -7.88
C GLU A 230 4.03 12.61 -8.33
N THR A 231 5.16 12.17 -7.78
CA THR A 231 6.47 12.68 -8.17
C THR A 231 6.87 12.21 -9.56
N GLU A 232 6.67 10.94 -9.89
CA GLU A 232 6.88 10.41 -11.24
C GLU A 232 5.94 11.03 -12.27
N TYR A 233 4.66 11.20 -11.90
CA TYR A 233 3.68 11.84 -12.77
C TYR A 233 4.03 13.30 -13.02
N GLY A 234 4.41 14.03 -11.97
CA GLY A 234 4.87 15.42 -12.09
C GLY A 234 6.10 15.57 -12.98
N ALA A 235 7.08 14.66 -12.87
CA ALA A 235 8.24 14.62 -13.75
C ALA A 235 7.84 14.31 -15.20
N SER A 236 6.92 13.36 -15.40
CA SER A 236 6.36 13.02 -16.72
C SER A 236 5.67 14.23 -17.37
N CYS A 237 4.85 14.97 -16.62
CA CYS A 237 4.23 16.21 -17.12
C CYS A 237 5.28 17.28 -17.47
N ALA A 238 6.35 17.40 -16.69
CA ALA A 238 7.42 18.35 -16.98
C ALA A 238 8.18 18.01 -18.26
N MET A 239 8.52 16.73 -18.48
CA MET A 239 9.17 16.27 -19.71
C MET A 239 8.27 16.40 -20.95
N ALA A 240 6.98 16.10 -20.81
CA ALA A 240 6.02 16.26 -21.90
C ALA A 240 5.89 17.74 -22.35
N ARG A 241 5.88 18.67 -21.40
CA ARG A 241 5.91 20.13 -21.66
C ARG A 241 7.22 20.58 -22.30
N ALA A 242 8.34 19.95 -21.91
CA ALA A 242 9.65 20.22 -22.49
C ALA A 242 9.83 19.59 -23.89
N GLY A 243 8.82 18.88 -24.42
CA GLY A 243 8.86 18.32 -25.77
C GLY A 243 9.68 17.04 -25.88
N PHE A 244 9.96 16.34 -24.78
CA PHE A 244 10.70 15.09 -24.80
C PHE A 244 9.94 14.04 -25.63
N ASP A 245 10.68 13.27 -26.43
CA ASP A 245 10.16 12.05 -27.00
C ASP A 245 10.01 10.96 -25.92
N THR A 246 9.24 9.93 -26.24
CA THR A 246 8.87 8.86 -25.29
C THR A 246 10.07 8.05 -24.81
N GLU A 247 11.09 7.87 -25.65
CA GLU A 247 12.25 7.06 -25.30
C GLU A 247 13.19 7.82 -24.36
N THR A 248 13.45 9.09 -24.68
CA THR A 248 14.23 9.99 -23.84
C THR A 248 13.56 10.20 -22.49
N ALA A 249 12.24 10.44 -22.45
CA ALA A 249 11.50 10.58 -21.20
C ALA A 249 11.46 9.27 -20.38
N TRP A 250 11.41 8.11 -21.03
CA TRP A 250 11.47 6.82 -20.35
C TRP A 250 12.83 6.58 -19.69
N GLN A 251 13.93 6.88 -20.37
CA GLN A 251 15.28 6.73 -19.82
C GLN A 251 15.44 7.55 -18.53
N GLU A 252 14.94 8.79 -18.52
CA GLU A 252 14.95 9.67 -17.35
C GLU A 252 14.10 9.16 -16.18
N ILE A 253 12.91 8.63 -16.46
CA ILE A 253 12.07 8.01 -15.42
C ILE A 253 12.68 6.71 -14.90
N ALA A 254 13.28 5.90 -15.76
CA ALA A 254 13.89 4.63 -15.39
C ALA A 254 15.09 4.82 -14.45
N ARG A 255 15.87 5.91 -14.61
CA ARG A 255 17.02 6.24 -13.74
C ARG A 255 16.63 6.57 -12.30
N ARG A 256 15.37 6.96 -12.06
CA ARG A 256 14.89 7.41 -10.74
C ARG A 256 14.48 6.27 -9.79
N ASP A 257 14.72 5.00 -10.15
CA ASP A 257 14.37 3.76 -9.40
C ASP A 257 12.94 3.78 -8.81
N GLY A 258 12.00 4.28 -9.62
CA GLY A 258 10.62 4.53 -9.22
C GLY A 258 9.63 3.39 -9.54
N LYS A 259 8.33 3.57 -9.20
CA LYS A 259 7.28 2.58 -9.46
C LYS A 259 7.15 2.28 -10.96
N SER A 260 7.40 3.30 -11.78
CA SER A 260 7.41 3.18 -13.24
C SER A 260 8.56 2.29 -13.71
N ALA A 261 9.76 2.44 -13.13
CA ALA A 261 10.91 1.58 -13.40
C ALA A 261 10.65 0.11 -13.02
N GLU A 262 9.97 -0.14 -11.89
CA GLU A 262 9.59 -1.49 -11.45
C GLU A 262 8.59 -2.19 -12.39
N ARG A 263 7.67 -1.42 -12.97
CA ARG A 263 6.57 -1.94 -13.81
C ARG A 263 6.91 -1.99 -15.29
N GLY A 264 7.93 -1.25 -15.71
CA GLY A 264 8.44 -1.24 -17.07
C GLY A 264 7.78 -0.19 -17.97
N ARG A 265 8.42 0.02 -19.12
CA ARG A 265 8.12 1.07 -20.09
C ARG A 265 6.66 1.08 -20.52
N ASP A 266 6.12 -0.06 -20.95
CA ASP A 266 4.76 -0.15 -21.49
C ASP A 266 3.69 0.23 -20.46
N TRP A 267 3.94 -0.11 -19.19
CA TRP A 267 3.06 0.28 -18.09
C TRP A 267 3.10 1.78 -17.87
N TRP A 268 4.30 2.38 -17.85
CA TRP A 268 4.48 3.83 -17.68
C TRP A 268 3.86 4.61 -18.84
N VAL A 269 4.08 4.17 -20.09
CA VAL A 269 3.48 4.79 -21.28
C VAL A 269 1.96 4.80 -21.17
N ARG A 270 1.39 3.65 -20.81
CA ARG A 270 -0.05 3.47 -20.73
C ARG A 270 -0.70 4.22 -19.57
N HIS A 271 -0.04 4.34 -18.43
CA HIS A 271 -0.71 4.82 -17.21
C HIS A 271 -0.24 6.20 -16.74
N MET A 272 0.88 6.72 -17.23
CA MET A 272 1.41 8.02 -16.85
C MET A 272 1.71 8.91 -18.05
N TRP A 273 2.48 8.41 -19.02
CA TRP A 273 2.97 9.24 -20.13
C TRP A 273 1.84 9.78 -21.01
N VAL A 274 0.89 8.93 -21.39
CA VAL A 274 -0.29 9.34 -22.16
C VAL A 274 -1.05 10.48 -21.49
N SER A 275 -1.26 10.42 -20.18
CA SER A 275 -1.93 11.47 -19.42
C SER A 275 -1.09 12.75 -19.38
N ALA A 276 0.24 12.63 -19.18
CA ALA A 276 1.16 13.76 -19.18
C ALA A 276 1.21 14.49 -20.54
N VAL A 277 1.32 13.76 -21.65
CA VAL A 277 1.30 14.32 -23.01
C VAL A 277 -0.05 14.95 -23.33
N THR A 278 -1.15 14.33 -22.87
CA THR A 278 -2.51 14.87 -23.05
C THR A 278 -2.71 16.19 -22.30
N VAL A 279 -2.20 16.28 -21.06
CA VAL A 279 -2.22 17.53 -20.28
C VAL A 279 -1.38 18.61 -20.96
N ALA A 280 -0.15 18.29 -21.40
CA ALA A 280 0.70 19.24 -22.10
C ALA A 280 0.04 19.75 -23.40
N ALA A 281 -0.56 18.85 -24.20
CA ALA A 281 -1.28 19.24 -25.41
C ALA A 281 -2.50 20.15 -25.13
N ALA A 282 -3.20 19.94 -24.01
CA ALA A 282 -4.33 20.78 -23.61
C ALA A 282 -3.87 22.15 -23.14
N GLU A 283 -2.75 22.20 -22.40
CA GLU A 283 -2.10 23.44 -21.97
C GLU A 283 -1.56 24.27 -23.13
N ASP A 284 -1.08 23.61 -24.19
CA ASP A 284 -0.62 24.24 -25.43
C ASP A 284 -1.79 24.73 -26.31
N GLY A 285 -3.04 24.52 -25.90
CA GLY A 285 -4.23 24.97 -26.63
C GLY A 285 -4.48 24.23 -27.94
N LEU A 286 -3.92 23.03 -28.11
CA LEU A 286 -4.10 22.24 -29.32
C LEU A 286 -5.57 21.83 -29.50
N ASP A 287 -6.02 21.78 -30.76
CA ASP A 287 -7.31 21.18 -31.07
C ASP A 287 -7.28 19.66 -30.88
N THR A 288 -8.46 19.03 -30.80
CA THR A 288 -8.61 17.60 -30.53
C THR A 288 -7.88 16.71 -31.55
N ASN A 289 -7.83 17.08 -32.83
CA ASN A 289 -7.16 16.25 -33.84
C ASN A 289 -5.65 16.38 -33.73
N THR A 290 -5.13 17.59 -33.55
CA THR A 290 -3.69 17.85 -33.38
C THR A 290 -3.15 17.24 -32.08
N ALA A 291 -3.89 17.37 -30.97
CA ALA A 291 -3.57 16.71 -29.70
C ALA A 291 -3.57 15.17 -29.84
N TRP A 292 -4.52 14.61 -30.59
CA TRP A 292 -4.55 13.18 -30.85
C TRP A 292 -3.34 12.71 -31.66
N GLN A 293 -2.93 13.44 -32.70
CA GLN A 293 -1.76 13.06 -33.49
C GLN A 293 -0.48 13.08 -32.64
N ARG A 294 -0.33 14.07 -31.74
CA ARG A 294 0.78 14.14 -30.79
C ARG A 294 0.80 12.97 -29.81
N VAL A 295 -0.37 12.60 -29.27
CA VAL A 295 -0.48 11.42 -28.40
C VAL A 295 -0.22 10.14 -29.18
N ARG A 296 -0.68 10.02 -30.43
CA ARG A 296 -0.47 8.85 -31.26
C ARG A 296 1.01 8.65 -31.63
N SER A 297 1.73 9.74 -31.91
CA SER A 297 3.17 9.65 -32.22
C SER A 297 4.00 9.27 -31.00
N LEU A 298 3.68 9.81 -29.82
CA LEU A 298 4.40 9.55 -28.58
C LEU A 298 3.93 8.25 -27.88
N CYS A 299 2.67 7.87 -28.02
CA CYS A 299 2.06 6.72 -27.34
C CYS A 299 1.34 5.80 -28.35
N PRO A 300 2.08 5.11 -29.25
CA PRO A 300 1.47 4.38 -30.38
C PRO A 300 0.57 3.21 -29.97
N CYS A 301 0.69 2.71 -28.74
CA CYS A 301 -0.15 1.63 -28.21
C CYS A 301 -1.52 2.09 -27.70
N ILE A 302 -1.80 3.39 -27.69
CA ILE A 302 -3.05 3.96 -27.19
C ILE A 302 -4.06 4.12 -28.33
N ALA A 303 -5.30 3.71 -28.07
CA ALA A 303 -6.41 3.91 -29.01
C ALA A 303 -7.20 5.19 -28.68
N ARG A 304 -7.70 5.87 -29.72
CA ARG A 304 -8.40 7.17 -29.59
C ARG A 304 -9.56 7.11 -28.59
N ARG A 305 -10.35 6.03 -28.63
CA ARG A 305 -11.49 5.80 -27.71
C ARG A 305 -11.10 5.84 -26.22
N TRP A 306 -9.88 5.43 -25.89
CA TRP A 306 -9.38 5.40 -24.51
C TRP A 306 -8.77 6.74 -24.10
N TRP A 307 -8.28 7.51 -25.06
CA TRP A 307 -7.73 8.84 -24.86
C TRP A 307 -8.79 9.94 -24.73
N THR A 308 -9.92 9.85 -25.45
CA THR A 308 -10.96 10.89 -25.47
C THR A 308 -11.42 11.33 -24.06
N PRO A 309 -11.68 10.43 -23.09
CA PRO A 309 -12.05 10.85 -21.73
C PRO A 309 -10.94 11.64 -21.01
N LEU A 310 -9.67 11.28 -21.24
CA LEU A 310 -8.51 11.99 -20.68
C LEU A 310 -8.38 13.40 -21.29
N TRP A 311 -8.63 13.53 -22.59
CA TRP A 311 -8.61 14.81 -23.29
C TRP A 311 -9.67 15.78 -22.79
N THR A 312 -10.91 15.31 -22.62
CA THR A 312 -12.00 16.14 -22.08
C THR A 312 -11.66 16.67 -20.69
N ARG A 313 -11.13 15.82 -19.81
CA ARG A 313 -10.67 16.23 -18.48
C ARG A 313 -9.51 17.23 -18.55
N ALA A 314 -8.49 16.94 -19.35
CA ALA A 314 -7.32 17.80 -19.49
C ALA A 314 -7.67 19.20 -20.05
N ARG A 315 -8.59 19.30 -21.03
CA ARG A 315 -9.07 20.60 -21.55
C ARG A 315 -9.86 21.39 -20.51
N ALA A 316 -10.72 20.72 -19.73
CA ALA A 316 -11.46 21.37 -18.66
C ALA A 316 -10.49 21.91 -17.57
N GLU A 317 -9.47 21.13 -17.21
CA GLU A 317 -8.43 21.53 -16.27
C GLU A 317 -7.56 22.69 -16.81
N ALA A 318 -7.19 22.66 -18.10
CA ALA A 318 -6.40 23.71 -18.73
C ALA A 318 -7.15 25.06 -18.79
N ALA A 319 -8.48 25.03 -18.92
CA ALA A 319 -9.32 26.22 -18.99
C ALA A 319 -9.48 26.97 -17.64
N GLN A 320 -9.22 26.31 -16.50
CA GLN A 320 -9.48 26.86 -15.15
C GLN A 320 -8.25 27.54 -14.49
N ASP A 321 -7.24 27.92 -15.26
CA ASP A 321 -5.98 28.55 -14.82
C ASP A 321 -5.08 27.65 -13.93
N ARG A 322 -4.28 26.83 -14.64
CA ARG A 322 -3.01 26.11 -14.33
C ARG A 322 -2.86 25.32 -13.01
N PRO A 323 -2.92 23.98 -13.06
CA PRO A 323 -2.39 23.11 -12.02
C PRO A 323 -0.88 22.81 -12.20
N ARG A 324 -0.09 23.21 -11.18
CA ARG A 324 1.23 22.65 -10.79
C ARG A 324 2.28 22.53 -11.92
N ARG A 325 2.99 23.64 -12.20
CA ARG A 325 4.32 23.57 -12.82
C ARG A 325 5.33 23.12 -11.75
N ARG A 326 5.62 21.82 -11.68
CA ARG A 326 6.93 21.41 -11.14
C ARG A 326 7.96 21.88 -12.15
N GLN A 327 8.83 22.79 -11.75
CA GLN A 327 10.06 23.00 -12.50
C GLN A 327 10.83 21.68 -12.43
N LEU A 328 11.36 21.21 -13.56
CA LEU A 328 12.48 20.29 -13.50
C LEU A 328 13.50 21.01 -12.63
N ALA A 329 13.91 20.39 -11.51
CA ALA A 329 15.03 20.93 -10.75
C ALA A 329 16.14 21.15 -11.78
N THR A 330 16.69 22.37 -11.84
CA THR A 330 17.83 22.65 -12.70
C THR A 330 18.86 21.55 -12.44
N GLU A 331 19.21 20.80 -13.48
CA GLU A 331 20.00 19.56 -13.46
C GLU A 331 21.12 19.50 -12.40
N PRO A 332 21.92 20.56 -12.12
CA PRO A 332 23.01 20.47 -11.15
C PRO A 332 22.60 20.03 -9.74
N ALA A 333 21.43 20.45 -9.22
CA ALA A 333 21.08 20.15 -7.82
C ALA A 333 20.57 18.70 -7.63
N HIS A 334 19.87 18.16 -8.63
CA HIS A 334 19.41 16.76 -8.58
C HIS A 334 20.57 15.79 -8.83
N ASP A 335 21.44 16.13 -9.78
CA ASP A 335 22.62 15.32 -10.09
C ASP A 335 23.61 15.33 -8.92
N GLN A 336 23.79 16.47 -8.24
CA GLN A 336 24.58 16.53 -7.02
C GLN A 336 23.97 15.69 -5.89
N ALA A 337 22.67 15.81 -5.63
CA ALA A 337 22.01 15.00 -4.60
C ALA A 337 22.05 13.49 -4.92
N GLN A 338 21.90 13.12 -6.18
CA GLN A 338 21.97 11.73 -6.63
C GLN A 338 23.42 11.19 -6.63
N ALA A 339 24.41 12.01 -6.99
CA ALA A 339 25.82 11.69 -6.88
C ALA A 339 26.22 11.51 -5.41
N GLN A 340 25.79 12.41 -4.53
CA GLN A 340 26.00 12.29 -3.08
C GLN A 340 25.33 11.04 -2.51
N ALA A 341 24.08 10.74 -2.91
CA ALA A 341 23.41 9.53 -2.47
C ALA A 341 24.14 8.26 -2.97
N THR A 342 24.57 8.24 -4.23
CA THR A 342 25.37 7.13 -4.80
C THR A 342 26.68 6.94 -4.04
N ALA A 343 27.42 8.02 -3.80
CA ALA A 343 28.66 7.99 -3.04
C ALA A 343 28.45 7.44 -1.62
N ARG A 344 27.43 7.91 -0.91
CA ARG A 344 27.08 7.41 0.43
C ARG A 344 26.69 5.93 0.42
N ILE A 345 25.98 5.47 -0.61
CA ILE A 345 25.63 4.05 -0.78
C ILE A 345 26.89 3.21 -0.97
N ASP A 346 27.84 3.67 -1.78
CA ASP A 346 29.07 2.92 -2.04
C ASP A 346 30.02 2.92 -0.84
N THR A 347 30.14 4.04 -0.11
CA THR A 347 30.83 4.09 1.19
C THR A 347 30.22 3.08 2.16
N LEU A 348 28.89 3.04 2.28
CA LEU A 348 28.21 2.12 3.18
C LEU A 348 28.40 0.65 2.76
N ARG A 349 28.39 0.36 1.45
CA ARG A 349 28.67 -0.99 0.92
C ARG A 349 30.08 -1.45 1.25
N ALA A 350 31.07 -0.57 1.09
CA ALA A 350 32.46 -0.86 1.43
C ALA A 350 32.60 -1.16 2.94
N ALA A 351 32.00 -0.31 3.79
CA ALA A 351 32.00 -0.51 5.23
C ALA A 351 31.35 -1.85 5.63
N PHE A 352 30.21 -2.22 5.03
CA PHE A 352 29.59 -3.53 5.26
C PHE A 352 30.45 -4.69 4.75
N ALA A 353 31.14 -4.54 3.61
CA ALA A 353 32.03 -5.58 3.08
C ALA A 353 33.17 -5.86 4.06
N THR A 354 33.89 -4.82 4.50
CA THR A 354 34.98 -4.92 5.48
C THR A 354 34.50 -5.52 6.80
N ALA A 355 33.37 -5.03 7.34
CA ALA A 355 32.82 -5.54 8.59
C ALA A 355 32.35 -7.00 8.47
N THR A 356 31.84 -7.40 7.30
CA THR A 356 31.43 -8.80 7.05
C THR A 356 32.64 -9.72 6.90
N GLU A 357 33.73 -9.26 6.27
CA GLU A 357 34.99 -10.02 6.15
C GLU A 357 35.63 -10.28 7.52
N ALA A 358 35.56 -9.28 8.41
CA ALA A 358 36.07 -9.35 9.78
C ALA A 358 35.29 -10.28 10.72
N LEU A 359 34.11 -10.77 10.31
CA LEU A 359 33.34 -11.72 11.14
C LEU A 359 34.13 -13.02 11.37
N THR A 360 34.42 -13.34 12.63
CA THR A 360 34.99 -14.63 13.04
C THR A 360 33.87 -15.58 13.49
N GLY A 361 34.10 -16.90 13.43
CA GLY A 361 33.12 -17.91 13.88
C GLY A 361 31.90 -18.11 12.96
N VAL A 362 31.69 -17.28 11.94
CA VAL A 362 30.59 -17.43 10.97
C VAL A 362 31.04 -18.23 9.75
N ASP A 363 30.27 -19.28 9.42
CA ASP A 363 30.46 -20.11 8.23
C ASP A 363 30.64 -19.26 6.94
N PRO A 364 31.62 -19.58 6.07
CA PRO A 364 31.89 -18.79 4.87
C PRO A 364 30.68 -18.60 3.93
N ARG A 365 29.77 -19.58 3.83
CA ARG A 365 28.56 -19.46 3.00
C ARG A 365 27.54 -18.54 3.66
N ARG A 366 27.40 -18.60 4.99
CA ARG A 366 26.59 -17.64 5.75
C ARG A 366 27.14 -16.23 5.60
N ARG A 367 28.45 -16.03 5.72
CA ARG A 367 29.14 -14.74 5.54
C ARG A 367 28.87 -14.13 4.15
N ARG A 368 28.95 -14.94 3.07
CA ARG A 368 28.56 -14.49 1.72
C ARG A 368 27.10 -14.07 1.64
N SER A 369 26.20 -14.78 2.33
CA SER A 369 24.77 -14.43 2.37
C SER A 369 24.53 -13.12 3.12
N VAL A 370 25.25 -12.88 4.23
CA VAL A 370 25.24 -11.61 4.98
C VAL A 370 25.72 -10.47 4.08
N ALA A 371 26.87 -10.63 3.43
CA ALA A 371 27.40 -9.62 2.50
C ALA A 371 26.40 -9.26 1.40
N ALA A 372 25.77 -10.25 0.77
CA ALA A 372 24.78 -10.02 -0.28
C ALA A 372 23.52 -9.30 0.22
N ALA A 373 23.03 -9.64 1.42
CA ALA A 373 21.90 -8.97 2.03
C ALA A 373 22.24 -7.51 2.38
N LEU A 374 23.38 -7.24 3.02
CA LEU A 374 23.80 -5.89 3.41
C LEU A 374 24.08 -4.99 2.21
N TYR A 375 24.71 -5.54 1.16
CA TYR A 375 24.93 -4.84 -0.10
C TYR A 375 23.61 -4.38 -0.74
N ALA A 376 22.60 -5.25 -0.74
CA ALA A 376 21.26 -4.94 -1.26
C ALA A 376 20.48 -3.95 -0.37
N LEU A 377 20.69 -4.00 0.94
CA LEU A 377 20.05 -3.14 1.94
C LEU A 377 20.64 -1.72 1.97
N SER A 378 21.92 -1.56 1.61
CA SER A 378 22.66 -0.28 1.68
C SER A 378 21.91 0.89 1.02
N ALA A 379 21.33 0.65 -0.16
CA ALA A 379 20.54 1.67 -0.85
C ALA A 379 19.31 2.12 -0.03
N ALA A 380 18.64 1.19 0.65
CA ALA A 380 17.49 1.51 1.50
C ALA A 380 17.89 2.30 2.74
N ILE A 381 19.04 1.98 3.35
CA ILE A 381 19.55 2.71 4.52
C ILE A 381 19.77 4.18 4.17
N VAL A 382 20.41 4.46 3.03
CA VAL A 382 20.72 5.84 2.61
C VAL A 382 19.48 6.60 2.13
N THR A 383 18.58 5.96 1.38
CA THR A 383 17.48 6.67 0.67
C THR A 383 16.11 6.56 1.33
N ARG A 384 15.91 5.59 2.23
CA ARG A 384 14.59 5.20 2.77
C ARG A 384 14.62 4.94 4.28
N GLY A 385 15.61 5.47 4.99
CA GLY A 385 15.78 5.21 6.44
C GLY A 385 15.89 3.72 6.78
N GLY A 386 16.37 2.91 5.84
CA GLY A 386 16.53 1.47 6.02
C GLY A 386 15.27 0.64 5.87
N SER A 387 14.12 1.25 5.58
CA SER A 387 12.86 0.53 5.42
C SER A 387 12.87 -0.33 4.15
N MET A 388 12.83 -1.65 4.33
CA MET A 388 12.79 -2.60 3.22
C MET A 388 12.06 -3.88 3.60
N SER A 389 11.25 -4.38 2.67
CA SER A 389 10.61 -5.67 2.87
C SER A 389 11.59 -6.84 2.70
N THR A 390 11.49 -7.89 3.51
CA THR A 390 12.32 -9.11 3.41
C THR A 390 12.18 -9.77 2.04
N ARG A 391 11.00 -9.68 1.41
CA ARG A 391 10.76 -10.13 0.03
C ARG A 391 11.48 -9.27 -1.01
N ASP A 392 11.41 -7.94 -0.91
CA ASP A 392 12.17 -7.05 -1.82
C ASP A 392 13.68 -7.26 -1.64
N LEU A 393 14.13 -7.37 -0.39
CA LEU A 393 15.52 -7.67 -0.08
C LEU A 393 15.97 -9.01 -0.67
N SER A 394 15.14 -10.05 -0.61
CA SER A 394 15.44 -11.35 -1.23
C SER A 394 15.61 -11.28 -2.75
N ILE A 395 14.82 -10.45 -3.44
CA ILE A 395 14.93 -10.24 -4.88
C ILE A 395 16.22 -9.49 -5.21
N ARG A 396 16.52 -8.42 -4.46
CA ARG A 396 17.70 -7.57 -4.68
C ARG A 396 19.01 -8.30 -4.33
N ALA A 397 19.02 -9.05 -3.23
CA ALA A 397 20.16 -9.86 -2.78
C ALA A 397 20.31 -11.18 -3.56
N ARG A 398 19.28 -11.60 -4.32
CA ARG A 398 19.20 -12.90 -5.01
C ARG A 398 19.34 -14.08 -4.05
N LEU A 399 18.70 -13.99 -2.89
CA LEU A 399 18.66 -15.02 -1.87
C LEU A 399 17.22 -15.51 -1.70
N ASP A 400 17.02 -16.76 -1.28
CA ASP A 400 15.68 -17.18 -0.83
C ASP A 400 15.32 -16.50 0.50
N LEU A 401 14.02 -16.43 0.79
CA LEU A 401 13.51 -15.69 1.95
C LEU A 401 14.06 -16.20 3.29
N ALA A 402 14.21 -17.52 3.46
CA ALA A 402 14.73 -18.09 4.69
C ALA A 402 16.22 -17.77 4.88
N THR A 403 16.98 -17.74 3.78
CA THR A 403 18.39 -17.32 3.80
C THR A 403 18.55 -15.83 4.08
N VAL A 404 17.69 -14.97 3.54
CA VAL A 404 17.65 -13.54 3.92
C VAL A 404 17.37 -13.37 5.42
N ARG A 405 16.35 -14.04 5.96
CA ARG A 405 16.01 -13.93 7.39
C ARG A 405 17.16 -14.36 8.29
N ARG A 406 17.83 -15.48 7.97
CA ARG A 406 19.02 -15.92 8.70
C ARG A 406 20.20 -14.96 8.54
N ALA A 407 20.43 -14.42 7.34
CA ALA A 407 21.48 -13.45 7.10
C ALA A 407 21.25 -12.15 7.90
N LEU A 408 20.02 -11.65 7.95
CA LEU A 408 19.65 -10.48 8.76
C LEU A 408 19.78 -10.75 10.27
N ALA A 409 19.37 -11.94 10.73
CA ALA A 409 19.55 -12.33 12.13
C ALA A 409 21.03 -12.34 12.51
N THR A 410 21.90 -12.98 11.71
CA THR A 410 23.36 -12.95 11.91
C THR A 410 23.91 -11.52 11.85
N ALA A 411 23.44 -10.68 10.91
CA ALA A 411 23.91 -9.29 10.82
C ALA A 411 23.53 -8.45 12.05
N VAL A 412 22.36 -8.71 12.66
CA VAL A 412 21.94 -8.08 13.91
C VAL A 412 22.73 -8.60 15.11
N GLU A 413 22.90 -9.93 15.21
CA GLU A 413 23.65 -10.60 16.27
C GLU A 413 25.10 -10.10 16.37
N HIS A 414 25.76 -9.89 15.23
CA HIS A 414 27.12 -9.37 15.16
C HIS A 414 27.21 -7.84 15.13
N GLY A 415 26.11 -7.12 15.38
CA GLY A 415 26.10 -5.66 15.44
C GLY A 415 26.44 -4.96 14.11
N LEU A 416 26.28 -5.64 12.97
CA LEU A 416 26.49 -5.03 11.65
C LEU A 416 25.34 -4.09 11.29
N ILE A 417 24.12 -4.44 11.69
CA ILE A 417 22.93 -3.60 11.56
C ILE A 417 22.13 -3.64 12.85
N VAL A 418 21.34 -2.60 13.09
CA VAL A 418 20.33 -2.59 14.16
C VAL A 418 18.95 -2.44 13.55
N ARG A 419 17.94 -3.08 14.14
CA ARG A 419 16.55 -2.86 13.76
C ARG A 419 16.06 -1.60 14.45
N VAL A 420 15.76 -0.58 13.66
CA VAL A 420 15.28 0.73 14.17
C VAL A 420 13.77 0.71 14.37
N HIS A 421 13.06 -0.04 13.53
CA HIS A 421 11.60 -0.13 13.61
C HIS A 421 11.13 -1.52 13.18
N GLU A 422 10.29 -2.13 14.03
CA GLU A 422 9.56 -3.36 13.74
C GLU A 422 8.09 -3.02 13.50
N TYR A 423 7.63 -3.14 12.26
CA TYR A 423 6.25 -2.85 11.92
C TYR A 423 5.34 -3.97 12.44
N ALA A 424 4.47 -3.68 13.42
CA ALA A 424 3.46 -4.61 13.91
C ALA A 424 2.23 -4.59 12.98
N GLY A 425 1.83 -5.73 12.40
CA GLY A 425 0.62 -5.75 11.57
C GLY A 425 0.47 -6.82 10.48
N GLY A 426 1.10 -7.99 10.62
CA GLY A 426 0.70 -9.16 9.83
C GLY A 426 1.55 -9.44 8.59
N ALA A 427 2.87 -9.43 8.78
CA ALA A 427 3.83 -10.46 8.36
C ALA A 427 5.22 -9.89 8.65
N ASP A 428 6.16 -10.68 9.15
CA ASP A 428 7.56 -10.35 9.49
C ASP A 428 8.41 -9.92 8.28
N ASP A 429 7.86 -9.02 7.48
CA ASP A 429 8.22 -8.83 6.10
C ASP A 429 8.64 -7.41 5.80
N CYS A 430 8.52 -6.45 6.71
CA CYS A 430 9.10 -5.12 6.52
C CYS A 430 9.67 -4.62 7.85
N HIS A 431 10.93 -4.21 7.83
CA HIS A 431 11.62 -3.64 8.99
C HIS A 431 12.48 -2.48 8.49
N ALA A 432 12.77 -1.53 9.38
CA ALA A 432 13.75 -0.50 9.13
C ALA A 432 15.07 -0.86 9.82
N TYR A 433 16.18 -0.71 9.11
CA TYR A 433 17.52 -1.04 9.60
C TYR A 433 18.43 0.17 9.56
N ALA A 434 19.28 0.33 10.56
CA ALA A 434 20.39 1.27 10.52
C ALA A 434 21.72 0.52 10.57
N PRO A 435 22.83 1.13 10.14
CA PRO A 435 24.17 0.60 10.39
C PRO A 435 24.35 0.39 11.90
N GLY A 436 24.89 -0.76 12.27
CA GLY A 436 25.16 -1.11 13.66
C GLY A 436 26.58 -0.70 14.09
N PRO A 437 26.93 -0.88 15.38
CA PRO A 437 28.19 -0.40 15.95
C PRO A 437 29.44 -1.06 15.34
N ALA A 438 29.33 -2.25 14.78
CA ALA A 438 30.44 -2.93 14.12
C ALA A 438 30.74 -2.38 12.71
N VAL A 439 29.88 -1.50 12.19
CA VAL A 439 30.08 -0.84 10.89
C VAL A 439 30.61 0.57 11.14
N THR A 440 31.93 0.68 11.14
CA THR A 440 32.60 1.97 11.19
C THR A 440 32.42 2.68 9.86
N ILE A 441 31.45 3.58 9.78
CA ILE A 441 31.39 4.55 8.69
C ILE A 441 32.46 5.58 8.98
N GLN A 442 33.64 5.45 8.35
CA GLN A 442 34.66 6.49 8.44
C GLN A 442 34.03 7.82 7.98
N ALA A 443 34.00 8.79 8.89
CA ALA A 443 33.49 10.12 8.59
C ALA A 443 34.37 10.75 7.51
N GLU A 444 33.77 11.01 6.34
CA GLU A 444 34.22 11.97 5.34
C GLU A 444 35.70 11.92 4.92
N THR A 445 36.38 10.78 5.03
CA THR A 445 37.61 10.60 4.25
C THR A 445 37.17 10.45 2.80
N PRO A 446 37.45 11.39 1.88
CA PRO A 446 37.16 11.19 0.48
C PRO A 446 37.84 9.89 0.09
N ALA A 447 37.06 8.90 -0.32
CA ALA A 447 37.59 7.64 -0.77
C ALA A 447 38.72 7.97 -1.76
N PRO A 448 39.93 7.41 -1.62
CA PRO A 448 40.92 7.56 -2.67
C PRO A 448 40.23 7.19 -3.98
N GLN A 449 40.45 7.99 -5.03
CA GLN A 449 39.91 7.82 -6.39
C GLN A 449 40.42 6.53 -7.07
N SER A 450 40.58 5.46 -6.29
CA SER A 450 40.97 4.14 -6.66
C SER A 450 39.70 3.34 -6.95
N SER A 451 39.17 3.50 -8.16
CA SER A 451 38.89 2.32 -8.99
C SER A 451 38.61 2.76 -10.42
N SER A 452 39.60 2.53 -11.27
CA SER A 452 39.44 2.15 -12.68
C SER A 452 37.99 1.78 -13.06
N LEU A 453 37.44 2.48 -14.06
CA LEU A 453 36.17 2.19 -14.74
C LEU A 453 36.15 0.81 -15.46
N THR A 454 37.21 0.00 -15.32
CA THR A 454 37.46 -1.19 -16.14
C THR A 454 37.52 -2.52 -15.40
N ARG A 455 37.33 -2.59 -14.07
CA ARG A 455 37.09 -3.88 -13.38
C ARG A 455 36.03 -3.74 -12.29
N GLY A 456 34.79 -4.06 -12.64
CA GLY A 456 33.71 -4.16 -11.66
C GLY A 456 34.05 -5.22 -10.63
N THR A 457 34.33 -4.82 -9.40
CA THR A 457 34.38 -5.73 -8.25
C THR A 457 33.10 -6.58 -8.26
N PRO A 458 33.20 -7.92 -8.25
CA PRO A 458 32.02 -8.77 -8.34
C PRO A 458 31.08 -8.47 -7.17
N ARG A 459 29.87 -8.01 -7.50
CA ARG A 459 28.85 -7.68 -6.50
C ARG A 459 28.46 -8.95 -5.74
N PRO A 460 28.41 -8.94 -4.40
CA PRO A 460 27.99 -10.09 -3.63
C PRO A 460 26.49 -10.31 -3.88
N HIS A 461 26.17 -11.31 -4.69
CA HIS A 461 24.81 -11.73 -4.95
C HIS A 461 24.67 -13.22 -4.64
N GLY A 462 23.50 -13.60 -4.14
CA GLY A 462 23.11 -15.00 -4.11
C GLY A 462 22.81 -15.56 -5.50
N THR A 463 22.42 -16.82 -5.54
CA THR A 463 22.18 -17.58 -6.77
C THR A 463 20.70 -17.77 -7.10
N ALA A 464 19.78 -17.23 -6.30
CA ALA A 464 18.35 -17.39 -6.53
C ALA A 464 17.90 -16.61 -7.78
N CYS A 465 17.06 -17.25 -8.60
CA CYS A 465 16.52 -16.62 -9.82
C CYS A 465 15.45 -15.56 -9.46
N PRO A 466 15.66 -14.26 -9.76
CA PRO A 466 14.73 -13.20 -9.39
C PRO A 466 13.32 -13.39 -9.97
N HIS A 467 13.20 -13.92 -11.18
CA HIS A 467 11.89 -14.20 -11.80
C HIS A 467 11.11 -15.27 -11.03
N ARG A 468 11.79 -16.33 -10.55
CA ARG A 468 11.14 -17.37 -9.72
C ARG A 468 10.68 -16.81 -8.38
N LEU A 469 11.50 -15.98 -7.73
CA LEU A 469 11.15 -15.30 -6.47
C LEU A 469 9.93 -14.39 -6.66
N ARG A 470 9.94 -13.52 -7.68
CA ARG A 470 8.80 -12.64 -8.00
C ARG A 470 7.51 -13.43 -8.22
N ARG A 471 7.56 -14.52 -9.00
CA ARG A 471 6.39 -15.37 -9.25
C ARG A 471 5.88 -16.05 -7.98
N ALA A 472 6.80 -16.53 -7.12
CA ALA A 472 6.44 -17.12 -5.84
C ALA A 472 5.72 -16.09 -4.94
N TYR A 473 6.25 -14.88 -4.81
CA TYR A 473 5.65 -13.83 -3.98
C TYR A 473 4.34 -13.28 -4.51
N GLN A 474 4.19 -13.18 -5.84
CA GLN A 474 2.89 -12.86 -6.45
C GLN A 474 1.84 -13.90 -6.09
N ARG A 475 2.20 -15.19 -6.15
CA ARG A 475 1.31 -16.29 -5.76
C ARG A 475 0.98 -16.24 -4.27
N ASP A 476 1.97 -16.01 -3.40
CA ASP A 476 1.74 -15.92 -1.96
C ASP A 476 0.81 -14.75 -1.60
N ARG A 477 1.00 -13.59 -2.25
CA ARG A 477 0.12 -12.43 -2.08
C ARG A 477 -1.29 -12.69 -2.58
N MET A 478 -1.45 -13.40 -3.70
CA MET A 478 -2.77 -13.82 -4.19
C MET A 478 -3.47 -14.74 -3.20
N ILE A 479 -2.76 -15.73 -2.64
CA ILE A 479 -3.30 -16.66 -1.63
C ILE A 479 -3.69 -15.89 -0.35
N TRP A 480 -2.84 -14.96 0.10
CA TRP A 480 -3.12 -14.14 1.27
C TRP A 480 -4.36 -13.27 1.08
N ARG A 481 -4.51 -12.61 -0.08
CA ARG A 481 -5.73 -11.84 -0.42
C ARG A 481 -6.95 -12.72 -0.38
N LEU A 482 -6.92 -13.85 -1.08
CA LEU A 482 -8.01 -14.82 -1.08
C LEU A 482 -8.38 -15.26 0.34
N ARG A 483 -7.39 -15.51 1.21
CA ARG A 483 -7.62 -15.84 2.62
C ARG A 483 -8.32 -14.71 3.37
N ASN A 484 -7.89 -13.47 3.19
CA ASN A 484 -8.51 -12.33 3.87
C ASN A 484 -9.93 -12.09 3.36
N ASP A 485 -10.15 -12.18 2.05
CA ASP A 485 -11.47 -12.05 1.43
C ASP A 485 -12.42 -13.12 2.00
N VAL A 486 -11.92 -14.36 2.16
CA VAL A 486 -12.69 -15.43 2.80
C VAL A 486 -12.97 -15.12 4.25
N LEU A 487 -11.97 -14.75 5.04
CA LEU A 487 -12.14 -14.44 6.46
C LEU A 487 -13.13 -13.28 6.68
N ALA A 488 -13.11 -12.28 5.80
CA ALA A 488 -14.06 -11.17 5.83
C ALA A 488 -15.48 -11.60 5.41
N SER A 489 -15.61 -12.64 4.57
CA SER A 489 -16.90 -13.17 4.12
C SER A 489 -17.49 -14.26 5.02
N LEU A 490 -16.78 -14.67 6.09
CA LEU A 490 -17.31 -15.66 7.04
C LEU A 490 -18.34 -15.01 7.96
N VAL A 491 -19.44 -15.73 8.24
CA VAL A 491 -20.42 -15.32 9.25
C VAL A 491 -19.74 -15.38 10.64
N PRO A 492 -20.08 -14.49 11.59
CA PRO A 492 -19.54 -14.57 12.95
C PRO A 492 -19.67 -15.98 13.55
N GLY A 493 -18.57 -16.53 14.06
CA GLY A 493 -18.51 -17.89 14.61
C GLY A 493 -18.21 -18.99 13.58
N GLU A 494 -18.30 -18.71 12.28
CA GLU A 494 -17.93 -19.66 11.23
C GLU A 494 -16.40 -19.74 11.09
N ARG A 495 -15.85 -20.95 11.10
CA ARG A 495 -14.39 -21.18 10.96
C ARG A 495 -14.05 -21.56 9.52
N LEU A 496 -12.86 -21.20 9.04
CA LEU A 496 -12.33 -21.64 7.74
C LEU A 496 -12.38 -23.16 7.55
N ALA A 497 -12.24 -23.93 8.64
CA ALA A 497 -12.26 -25.38 8.62
C ALA A 497 -13.64 -25.96 8.27
N THR A 498 -14.71 -25.33 8.74
CA THR A 498 -16.09 -25.84 8.64
C THR A 498 -16.94 -25.08 7.62
N SER A 499 -16.46 -23.91 7.17
CA SER A 499 -17.24 -23.03 6.31
C SER A 499 -17.64 -23.66 4.98
N GLN A 500 -18.89 -23.45 4.57
CA GLN A 500 -19.37 -23.91 3.26
C GLN A 500 -19.12 -22.91 2.13
N HIS A 501 -18.55 -21.74 2.44
CA HIS A 501 -18.23 -20.71 1.47
C HIS A 501 -17.30 -21.26 0.37
N PRO A 502 -17.57 -21.00 -0.94
CA PRO A 502 -16.79 -21.56 -2.04
C PRO A 502 -15.28 -21.28 -1.94
N ALA A 503 -14.92 -20.07 -1.49
CA ALA A 503 -13.51 -19.70 -1.32
C ALA A 503 -12.86 -20.39 -0.10
N ALA A 504 -13.61 -20.68 0.97
CA ALA A 504 -13.13 -21.48 2.11
C ALA A 504 -12.89 -22.94 1.70
N LYS A 505 -13.82 -23.52 0.92
CA LYS A 505 -13.65 -24.85 0.30
C LYS A 505 -12.42 -24.92 -0.59
N LEU A 506 -12.18 -23.90 -1.41
CA LEU A 506 -11.00 -23.80 -2.26
C LEU A 506 -9.70 -23.74 -1.44
N LEU A 507 -9.65 -22.91 -0.39
CA LEU A 507 -8.49 -22.83 0.50
C LEU A 507 -8.19 -24.15 1.20
N ARG A 508 -9.22 -24.85 1.71
CA ARG A 508 -9.06 -26.19 2.28
C ARG A 508 -8.56 -27.20 1.25
N SER A 509 -9.10 -27.16 0.03
CA SER A 509 -8.64 -28.01 -1.08
C SER A 509 -7.18 -27.76 -1.40
N LEU A 510 -6.75 -26.50 -1.54
CA LEU A 510 -5.35 -26.14 -1.79
C LEU A 510 -4.43 -26.54 -0.65
N TRP A 511 -4.86 -26.35 0.60
CA TRP A 511 -4.11 -26.76 1.78
C TRP A 511 -3.93 -28.28 1.84
N ALA A 512 -5.00 -29.05 1.62
CA ALA A 512 -4.95 -30.51 1.61
C ALA A 512 -4.10 -31.04 0.44
N GLN A 513 -4.21 -30.45 -0.76
CA GLN A 513 -3.34 -30.78 -1.90
C GLN A 513 -1.87 -30.52 -1.57
N ARG A 514 -1.57 -29.40 -0.90
CA ARG A 514 -0.21 -29.08 -0.44
C ARG A 514 0.27 -30.08 0.60
N LYS A 515 -0.52 -30.35 1.64
CA LYS A 515 -0.19 -31.28 2.72
C LYS A 515 0.08 -32.69 2.17
N TRP A 516 -0.81 -33.17 1.30
CA TRP A 516 -0.64 -34.43 0.58
C TRP A 516 0.66 -34.44 -0.23
N TRP A 517 0.90 -33.42 -1.06
CA TRP A 517 2.10 -33.34 -1.88
C TRP A 517 3.38 -33.29 -1.04
N THR A 518 3.37 -32.63 0.11
CA THR A 518 4.51 -32.57 1.03
C THR A 518 4.74 -33.87 1.80
N ALA A 519 3.70 -34.71 1.97
CA ALA A 519 3.80 -36.01 2.61
C ALA A 519 4.40 -37.10 1.70
N LEU A 520 4.48 -36.84 0.39
CA LEU A 520 5.13 -37.75 -0.56
C LEU A 520 6.66 -37.70 -0.43
N THR A 521 7.30 -38.85 -0.63
CA THR A 521 8.76 -38.93 -0.72
C THR A 521 9.26 -38.20 -1.97
N ASP A 522 10.54 -37.81 -2.01
CA ASP A 522 11.13 -37.16 -3.19
C ASP A 522 10.99 -38.00 -4.47
N GLN A 523 11.17 -39.31 -4.36
CA GLN A 523 10.99 -40.24 -5.46
C GLN A 523 9.55 -40.24 -5.98
N GLN A 524 8.55 -40.31 -5.09
CA GLN A 524 7.14 -40.25 -5.46
C GLN A 524 6.76 -38.91 -6.10
N ARG A 525 7.31 -37.80 -5.58
CA ARG A 525 7.11 -36.47 -6.16
C ARG A 525 7.67 -36.37 -7.57
N GLU A 526 8.88 -36.90 -7.80
CA GLU A 526 9.50 -36.85 -9.12
C GLU A 526 8.82 -37.79 -10.12
N GLN A 527 8.48 -39.02 -9.73
CA GLN A 527 7.69 -39.94 -10.57
C GLN A 527 6.39 -39.27 -11.05
N ARG A 528 5.67 -38.59 -10.15
CA ARG A 528 4.43 -37.88 -10.49
C ARG A 528 4.66 -36.66 -11.38
N ARG A 529 5.75 -35.91 -11.19
CA ARG A 529 6.14 -34.82 -12.10
C ARG A 529 6.43 -35.37 -13.48
N THR A 530 7.17 -36.47 -13.58
CA THR A 530 7.50 -37.14 -14.85
C THR A 530 6.24 -37.64 -15.55
N ALA A 531 5.35 -38.34 -14.85
CA ALA A 531 4.07 -38.78 -15.41
C ALA A 531 3.24 -37.58 -15.91
N ARG A 532 3.16 -36.50 -15.14
CA ARG A 532 2.44 -35.29 -15.55
C ARG A 532 3.08 -34.57 -16.74
N ARG A 533 4.41 -34.54 -16.82
CA ARG A 533 5.14 -34.02 -17.99
C ARG A 533 4.84 -34.86 -19.22
N ALA A 534 4.82 -36.18 -19.10
CA ALA A 534 4.51 -37.09 -20.20
C ALA A 534 3.06 -36.87 -20.71
N VAL A 535 2.09 -36.77 -19.81
CA VAL A 535 0.70 -36.46 -20.17
C VAL A 535 0.60 -35.10 -20.86
N LEU A 536 1.22 -34.05 -20.31
CA LEU A 536 1.20 -32.72 -20.92
C LEU A 536 1.91 -32.70 -22.28
N ALA A 537 3.01 -33.43 -22.45
CA ALA A 537 3.74 -33.53 -23.70
C ALA A 537 2.91 -34.22 -24.80
N GLY A 538 2.04 -35.16 -24.43
CA GLY A 538 1.10 -35.81 -25.35
C GLY A 538 -0.09 -34.94 -25.77
N LEU A 539 -0.35 -33.81 -25.08
CA LEU A 539 -1.42 -32.89 -25.45
C LEU A 539 -0.98 -31.93 -26.56
N HIS A 540 -1.87 -31.62 -27.50
CA HIS A 540 -1.64 -30.57 -28.49
C HIS A 540 -1.46 -29.20 -27.79
N ARG A 541 -0.67 -28.28 -28.37
CA ARG A 541 -0.38 -26.96 -27.75
C ARG A 541 -1.63 -26.15 -27.40
N SER A 542 -2.70 -26.27 -28.20
CA SER A 542 -4.01 -25.63 -27.91
C SER A 542 -4.62 -26.17 -26.62
N ASP A 543 -4.45 -27.45 -26.33
CA ASP A 543 -5.07 -28.14 -25.21
C ASP A 543 -4.29 -27.90 -23.93
N GLN A 544 -2.96 -27.83 -24.05
CA GLN A 544 -2.10 -27.33 -22.98
C GLN A 544 -2.49 -25.88 -22.59
N ARG A 545 -2.70 -24.99 -23.57
CA ARG A 545 -3.16 -23.62 -23.31
C ARG A 545 -4.54 -23.59 -22.65
N ARG A 546 -5.50 -24.40 -23.13
CA ARG A 546 -6.83 -24.56 -22.51
C ARG A 546 -6.74 -25.07 -21.07
N TRP A 547 -5.88 -26.05 -20.82
CA TRP A 547 -5.63 -26.59 -19.48
C TRP A 547 -5.17 -25.53 -18.49
N PHE A 548 -4.17 -24.72 -18.85
CA PHE A 548 -3.73 -23.63 -17.99
C PHE A 548 -4.77 -22.50 -17.88
N ALA A 549 -5.54 -22.24 -18.93
CA ALA A 549 -6.66 -21.30 -18.87
C ALA A 549 -7.74 -21.75 -17.88
N TRP A 550 -8.09 -23.04 -17.83
CA TRP A 550 -9.02 -23.58 -16.83
C TRP A 550 -8.49 -23.45 -15.41
N LEU A 551 -7.20 -23.75 -15.19
CA LEU A 551 -6.60 -23.56 -13.87
C LEU A 551 -6.64 -22.09 -13.41
N ASN A 552 -6.42 -21.15 -14.33
CA ASN A 552 -6.52 -19.72 -14.02
C ASN A 552 -7.98 -19.28 -13.76
N ARG A 553 -8.97 -19.91 -14.40
CA ARG A 553 -10.40 -19.61 -14.24
C ARG A 553 -11.11 -20.53 -13.22
N ARG A 554 -10.37 -21.37 -12.51
CA ARG A 554 -10.93 -22.44 -11.65
C ARG A 554 -11.96 -21.91 -10.66
N GLN A 555 -11.71 -20.76 -10.03
CA GLN A 555 -12.64 -20.17 -9.07
C GLN A 555 -13.98 -19.77 -9.71
N THR A 556 -13.94 -19.15 -10.88
CA THR A 556 -15.14 -18.79 -11.65
C THR A 556 -15.90 -20.04 -12.09
N ILE A 557 -15.18 -21.06 -12.53
CA ILE A 557 -15.77 -22.33 -12.98
C ILE A 557 -16.44 -23.06 -11.80
N THR A 558 -15.75 -23.18 -10.65
CA THR A 558 -16.32 -23.79 -9.44
C THR A 558 -17.54 -23.02 -8.94
N ALA A 559 -17.49 -21.69 -8.90
CA ALA A 559 -18.63 -20.87 -8.47
C ALA A 559 -19.85 -21.02 -9.38
N ALA A 560 -19.62 -21.11 -10.70
CA ALA A 560 -20.69 -21.34 -11.67
C ALA A 560 -21.28 -22.77 -11.54
N ALA A 561 -20.44 -23.78 -11.32
CA ALA A 561 -20.90 -25.15 -11.07
C ALA A 561 -21.70 -25.26 -9.76
N ASP A 562 -21.23 -24.61 -8.69
CA ASP A 562 -21.94 -24.56 -7.40
C ASP A 562 -23.32 -23.89 -7.58
N ALA A 563 -23.40 -22.77 -8.30
CA ALA A 563 -24.65 -22.06 -8.56
C ALA A 563 -25.71 -22.91 -9.28
N LEU A 564 -25.29 -23.76 -10.23
CA LEU A 564 -26.18 -24.72 -10.90
C LEU A 564 -26.73 -25.78 -9.94
N THR A 565 -25.91 -26.21 -8.97
CA THR A 565 -26.33 -27.22 -7.99
C THR A 565 -27.17 -26.66 -6.84
N THR A 566 -26.92 -25.41 -6.42
CA THR A 566 -27.62 -24.80 -5.28
C THR A 566 -28.90 -24.08 -5.68
N THR A 567 -29.06 -23.71 -6.95
CA THR A 567 -30.26 -23.00 -7.44
C THR A 567 -30.69 -23.61 -8.78
N PRO A 568 -31.43 -24.72 -8.75
CA PRO A 568 -31.96 -25.34 -9.97
C PRO A 568 -32.77 -24.31 -10.77
N GLY A 569 -32.47 -24.17 -12.08
CA GLY A 569 -33.14 -23.22 -12.98
C GLY A 569 -32.48 -21.84 -13.10
N ARG A 570 -31.39 -21.56 -12.37
CA ARG A 570 -30.64 -20.30 -12.55
C ARG A 570 -29.82 -20.34 -13.84
N ALA A 571 -30.18 -19.48 -14.81
CA ALA A 571 -29.40 -19.30 -16.03
C ALA A 571 -28.00 -18.75 -15.71
N LEU A 572 -26.96 -19.43 -16.22
CA LEU A 572 -25.59 -18.95 -16.16
C LEU A 572 -25.29 -18.03 -17.36
N PRO A 573 -24.37 -17.05 -17.21
CA PRO A 573 -23.81 -16.36 -18.36
C PRO A 573 -23.25 -17.37 -19.38
N PRO A 574 -23.46 -17.17 -20.71
CA PRO A 574 -23.05 -18.13 -21.74
C PRO A 574 -21.58 -18.56 -21.66
N ASP A 575 -20.68 -17.64 -21.33
CA ASP A 575 -19.25 -17.91 -21.17
C ASP A 575 -18.94 -18.75 -19.93
N ALA A 576 -19.72 -18.61 -18.86
CA ALA A 576 -19.58 -19.41 -17.65
C ALA A 576 -20.13 -20.82 -17.88
N ALA A 577 -21.29 -20.95 -18.53
CA ALA A 577 -21.87 -22.25 -18.91
C ALA A 577 -20.91 -23.04 -19.81
N ARG A 578 -20.36 -22.41 -20.86
CA ARG A 578 -19.37 -23.02 -21.76
C ARG A 578 -18.09 -23.42 -21.03
N ALA A 579 -17.61 -22.59 -20.11
CA ALA A 579 -16.43 -22.90 -19.31
C ALA A 579 -16.68 -24.05 -18.31
N VAL A 580 -17.89 -24.18 -17.77
CA VAL A 580 -18.28 -25.28 -16.89
C VAL A 580 -18.33 -26.60 -17.67
N LEU A 581 -19.01 -26.61 -18.82
CA LEU A 581 -19.14 -27.82 -19.65
C LEU A 581 -17.81 -28.30 -20.24
N ALA A 582 -16.92 -27.38 -20.59
CA ALA A 582 -15.64 -27.72 -21.23
C ALA A 582 -14.53 -28.09 -20.23
N ALA A 583 -14.67 -27.76 -18.94
CA ALA A 583 -13.60 -27.98 -17.96
C ALA A 583 -13.58 -29.43 -17.44
N PRO A 584 -12.39 -30.02 -17.21
CA PRO A 584 -12.26 -31.34 -16.60
C PRO A 584 -12.91 -31.42 -15.22
N LEU A 585 -13.45 -32.59 -14.87
CA LEU A 585 -14.09 -32.86 -13.57
C LEU A 585 -13.20 -32.51 -12.38
N THR A 586 -11.89 -32.65 -12.50
CA THR A 586 -10.90 -32.29 -11.48
C THR A 586 -10.85 -30.78 -11.20
N VAL A 587 -11.17 -29.95 -12.20
CA VAL A 587 -11.26 -28.49 -12.04
C VAL A 587 -12.50 -28.15 -11.20
N HIS A 588 -13.61 -28.85 -11.45
CA HIS A 588 -14.91 -28.69 -10.77
C HIS A 588 -14.89 -29.23 -9.34
N ARG A 589 -14.58 -30.52 -9.21
CA ARG A 589 -14.79 -31.30 -7.99
C ARG A 589 -13.58 -31.27 -7.06
N GLY A 590 -12.42 -30.83 -7.53
CA GLY A 590 -11.19 -30.81 -6.74
C GLY A 590 -10.91 -32.18 -6.11
N LEU A 591 -10.98 -32.26 -4.78
CA LEU A 591 -10.74 -33.51 -4.03
C LEU A 591 -11.90 -34.52 -4.11
N ARG A 592 -13.07 -34.12 -4.61
CA ARG A 592 -14.24 -35.00 -4.81
C ARG A 592 -14.20 -35.75 -6.14
N ASP A 593 -13.21 -35.48 -6.98
CA ASP A 593 -12.93 -36.28 -8.17
C ASP A 593 -12.16 -37.54 -7.73
N PRO A 594 -12.70 -38.77 -7.85
CA PRO A 594 -12.02 -39.97 -7.38
C PRO A 594 -10.62 -40.16 -7.98
N LEU A 595 -10.37 -39.61 -9.17
CA LEU A 595 -9.09 -39.68 -9.87
C LEU A 595 -8.18 -38.47 -9.60
N TRP A 596 -8.54 -37.55 -8.70
CA TRP A 596 -7.75 -36.32 -8.44
C TRP A 596 -6.29 -36.63 -8.04
N ARG A 597 -6.08 -37.79 -7.39
CA ARG A 597 -4.75 -38.28 -6.99
C ARG A 597 -3.96 -38.89 -8.13
N GLU A 598 -4.55 -39.17 -9.29
CA GLU A 598 -3.91 -39.88 -10.41
C GLU A 598 -3.70 -38.98 -11.64
N GLY A 599 -4.02 -37.69 -11.52
CA GLY A 599 -3.95 -36.74 -12.63
C GLY A 599 -5.29 -36.10 -12.96
N GLY A 600 -6.36 -36.62 -12.36
CA GLY A 600 -7.72 -36.13 -12.51
C GLY A 600 -8.51 -36.86 -13.59
N THR A 601 -9.83 -36.87 -13.46
CA THR A 601 -10.72 -37.35 -14.51
C THR A 601 -10.62 -36.41 -15.72
N PRO A 602 -10.16 -36.88 -16.90
CA PRO A 602 -10.08 -36.06 -18.09
C PRO A 602 -11.46 -35.51 -18.47
N ALA A 603 -11.51 -34.38 -19.18
CA ALA A 603 -12.76 -33.92 -19.77
C ALA A 603 -13.24 -34.99 -20.74
N ALA A 604 -14.46 -35.51 -20.55
CA ALA A 604 -15.06 -36.39 -21.54
C ALA A 604 -15.08 -35.64 -22.89
N PRO A 605 -14.79 -36.31 -24.02
CA PRO A 605 -14.99 -35.68 -25.32
C PRO A 605 -16.44 -35.19 -25.38
N PRO A 606 -16.69 -33.97 -25.89
CA PRO A 606 -18.03 -33.43 -25.94
C PRO A 606 -18.88 -34.39 -26.79
N ALA A 607 -19.78 -35.13 -26.15
CA ALA A 607 -20.88 -35.74 -26.87
C ALA A 607 -21.73 -34.57 -27.38
N ALA A 608 -21.66 -34.30 -28.69
CA ALA A 608 -22.28 -33.13 -29.33
C ALA A 608 -23.76 -32.97 -28.93
N ALA A 609 -24.46 -34.08 -28.68
CA ALA A 609 -25.86 -34.10 -28.26
C ALA A 609 -26.14 -33.62 -26.81
N ALA A 610 -25.18 -33.72 -25.88
CA ALA A 610 -25.40 -33.38 -24.47
C ALA A 610 -25.20 -31.88 -24.17
N ALA A 611 -24.38 -31.19 -24.95
CA ALA A 611 -24.17 -29.75 -24.82
C ALA A 611 -25.40 -28.97 -25.30
N ASP A 612 -26.07 -29.43 -26.36
CA ASP A 612 -27.26 -28.77 -26.90
C ASP A 612 -28.49 -28.96 -26.00
N GLN A 613 -28.66 -30.12 -25.36
CA GLN A 613 -29.77 -30.36 -24.43
C GLN A 613 -29.68 -29.53 -23.14
N LEU A 614 -28.46 -29.22 -22.65
CA LEU A 614 -28.27 -28.38 -21.47
C LEU A 614 -28.38 -26.87 -21.76
N VAL A 615 -28.10 -26.45 -23.00
CA VAL A 615 -28.33 -25.07 -23.44
C VAL A 615 -29.82 -24.82 -23.70
N LEU A 616 -30.56 -25.81 -24.22
CA LEU A 616 -32.02 -25.75 -24.39
C LEU A 616 -32.80 -25.79 -23.08
N ALA A 617 -32.26 -26.40 -22.02
CA ALA A 617 -32.86 -26.39 -20.69
C ALA A 617 -32.56 -25.10 -19.88
N ALA A 618 -31.69 -24.22 -20.39
CA ALA A 618 -31.24 -23.00 -19.73
C ALA A 618 -31.63 -21.70 -20.49
N ALA A 619 -32.29 -21.84 -21.64
CA ALA A 619 -33.04 -20.78 -22.32
C ALA A 619 -34.53 -20.92 -21.97
#